data_AF-A0A938RX28-F1
#
_entry.id   AF-A0A938RX28-F1
#
_cell.length_a   1.000
_cell.length_b   1.000
_cell.length_c   1.000
_cell.angle_alpha   90.00
_cell.angle_beta   90.00
_cell.angle_gamma   90.00
#
_symmetry.space_group_name_H-M   'P 1'
#
loop_
_entity.id
_entity.type
_entity.pdbx_description
1 polymer ?
#
loop_
_entity_poly.entity_id
_entity_poly.type
_entity_poly.pdbx_seq_one_letter_code
_entity_poly.pdbx_strand_id
1 'polypeptide(L)'
;MEWELYHNSFSLCSKKVRVCMAELGLEYLSHPIDLIETGRYQNVSRAFLAVNPAGTVPVLVHRGRTVYESHEQIVYAAAHAGERGHTLLPEDPETRALVQTWVDCASLVGDDPTHGTELRAGHCVPGLTVPIFAAMVRYIPYRKILFGLLFHPHKQRPLVFATLKARGIHRLPGLAPAMALLARSREHMGGHLDALGAQLSRSGGPWIAGADFTLADVSWVVILDRLAEVDWGEHFWGGGRRPAVAAYWQRLRARPSFALAIESQRCENTSKGIADVKRAKRDDPALRAALEGSG
;
A
#
# COMPACT_ATOMS: atom_id res chain seq x y z
N MET A 1 20.80 -14.57 -10.24
CA MET A 1 19.33 -14.77 -10.09
C MET A 1 18.68 -14.25 -11.35
N GLU A 2 17.58 -14.87 -11.81
CA GLU A 2 16.88 -14.43 -13.03
C GLU A 2 15.97 -13.22 -12.80
N TRP A 3 15.49 -13.08 -11.56
CA TRP A 3 14.62 -11.99 -11.12
C TRP A 3 15.42 -10.98 -10.29
N GLU A 4 15.16 -9.71 -10.51
CA GLU A 4 15.57 -8.60 -9.64
C GLU A 4 14.34 -7.78 -9.28
N LEU A 5 14.32 -7.25 -8.06
CA LEU A 5 13.25 -6.38 -7.62
C LEU A 5 13.85 -5.13 -6.99
N TYR A 6 13.54 -3.98 -7.58
CA TYR A 6 13.80 -2.68 -6.97
C TYR A 6 12.56 -2.25 -6.21
N HIS A 7 12.67 -2.16 -4.89
CA HIS A 7 11.49 -1.99 -4.04
C HIS A 7 11.75 -1.17 -2.79
N ASN A 8 10.66 -0.69 -2.19
CA ASN A 8 10.70 -0.02 -0.91
C ASN A 8 9.91 -0.81 0.14
N SER A 9 10.43 -0.82 1.37
CA SER A 9 9.83 -1.54 2.51
C SER A 9 8.42 -1.05 2.85
N PHE A 10 8.18 0.26 2.72
CA PHE A 10 6.90 0.89 3.05
C PHE A 10 5.93 0.92 1.88
N SER A 11 6.40 1.12 0.64
CA SER A 11 5.55 1.26 -0.55
C SER A 11 4.52 0.14 -0.69
N LEU A 12 3.25 0.51 -0.83
CA LEU A 12 2.14 -0.41 -1.02
C LEU A 12 2.33 -1.26 -2.29
N CYS A 13 2.70 -0.62 -3.39
CA CYS A 13 2.97 -1.28 -4.67
C CYS A 13 4.14 -2.26 -4.55
N SER A 14 5.17 -1.92 -3.76
CA SER A 14 6.30 -2.82 -3.50
C SER A 14 5.91 -4.03 -2.67
N LYS A 15 5.05 -3.86 -1.65
CA LYS A 15 4.51 -4.97 -0.87
C LYS A 15 3.71 -5.93 -1.78
N LYS A 16 2.93 -5.38 -2.73
CA LYS A 16 2.10 -6.17 -3.66
C LYS A 16 2.94 -7.17 -4.44
N VAL A 17 4.03 -6.68 -5.05
CA VAL A 17 4.94 -7.51 -5.84
C VAL A 17 5.70 -8.49 -4.95
N ARG A 18 6.18 -8.08 -3.76
CA ARG A 18 6.83 -9.00 -2.81
C ARG A 18 5.91 -10.15 -2.38
N VAL A 19 4.64 -9.87 -2.09
CA VAL A 19 3.66 -10.91 -1.74
C VAL A 19 3.47 -11.87 -2.91
N CYS A 20 3.28 -11.35 -4.13
CA CYS A 20 3.18 -12.18 -5.33
C CYS A 20 4.39 -13.11 -5.50
N MET A 21 5.61 -12.56 -5.42
CA MET A 21 6.85 -13.33 -5.55
C MET A 21 6.96 -14.41 -4.47
N ALA A 22 6.57 -14.09 -3.22
CA ALA A 22 6.57 -15.05 -2.12
C ALA A 22 5.56 -16.19 -2.31
N GLU A 23 4.35 -15.90 -2.79
CA GLU A 23 3.31 -16.90 -3.10
C GLU A 23 3.70 -17.81 -4.26
N LEU A 24 4.39 -17.27 -5.27
CA LEU A 24 4.93 -18.05 -6.38
C LEU A 24 6.21 -18.82 -6.00
N GLY A 25 6.81 -18.50 -4.85
CA GLY A 25 8.11 -19.02 -4.44
C GLY A 25 9.23 -18.64 -5.41
N LEU A 26 9.16 -17.44 -6.00
CA LEU A 26 10.18 -16.90 -6.89
C LEU A 26 11.24 -16.15 -6.08
N GLU A 27 12.47 -16.64 -6.15
CA GLU A 27 13.63 -15.94 -5.60
C GLU A 27 14.04 -14.77 -6.50
N TYR A 28 14.42 -13.65 -5.89
CA TYR A 28 14.84 -12.45 -6.60
C TYR A 28 15.99 -11.75 -5.89
N LEU A 29 16.82 -11.06 -6.68
CA LEU A 29 17.84 -10.16 -6.17
C LEU A 29 17.14 -8.89 -5.66
N SER A 30 17.28 -8.62 -4.36
CA SER A 30 16.62 -7.52 -3.69
C SER A 30 17.45 -6.23 -3.81
N HIS A 31 16.84 -5.18 -4.36
CA HIS A 31 17.41 -3.83 -4.44
C HIS A 31 16.54 -2.85 -3.64
N PRO A 32 16.83 -2.62 -2.35
CA PRO A 32 16.11 -1.65 -1.54
C PRO A 32 16.35 -0.22 -2.06
N ILE A 33 15.26 0.51 -2.30
CA ILE A 33 15.26 1.91 -2.73
C ILE A 33 14.51 2.74 -1.69
N ASP A 34 15.23 3.65 -1.05
CA ASP A 34 14.64 4.58 -0.10
C ASP A 34 13.71 5.58 -0.81
N LEU A 35 12.54 5.79 -0.23
CA LEU A 35 11.71 6.96 -0.39
C LEU A 35 12.00 7.96 0.74
N ILE A 36 11.49 9.19 0.62
CA ILE A 36 11.75 10.20 1.65
C ILE A 36 11.24 9.78 3.03
N GLU A 37 10.05 9.20 3.11
CA GLU A 37 9.45 8.73 4.36
C GLU A 37 10.20 7.56 4.99
N THR A 38 10.97 6.79 4.22
CA THR A 38 11.79 5.68 4.72
C THR A 38 13.24 6.05 4.96
N GLY A 39 13.73 7.18 4.43
CA GLY A 39 15.07 7.69 4.74
C GLY A 39 15.54 8.86 3.87
N ARG A 40 15.48 8.72 2.54
CA ARG A 40 16.04 9.67 1.58
C ARG A 40 15.43 9.49 0.19
N TYR A 41 15.62 10.50 -0.67
CA TYR A 41 15.17 10.52 -2.06
C TYR A 41 16.01 9.63 -3.00
N GLN A 42 16.20 8.34 -2.69
CA GLN A 42 17.00 7.45 -3.56
C GLN A 42 16.27 7.15 -4.88
N ASN A 43 14.93 7.15 -4.85
CA ASN A 43 14.07 6.96 -6.02
C ASN A 43 14.19 8.05 -7.10
N VAL A 44 14.86 9.18 -6.82
CA VAL A 44 15.20 10.20 -7.82
C VAL A 44 16.72 10.39 -7.96
N SER A 45 17.50 9.45 -7.46
CA SER A 45 18.94 9.42 -7.72
C SER A 45 19.21 9.09 -9.18
N ARG A 46 20.29 9.62 -9.75
CA ARG A 46 20.71 9.30 -11.13
C ARG A 46 20.82 7.79 -11.38
N ALA A 47 21.33 7.04 -10.40
CA ALA A 47 21.48 5.60 -10.48
C ALA A 47 20.12 4.89 -10.62
N PHE A 48 19.12 5.28 -9.84
CA PHE A 48 17.79 4.66 -9.93
C PHE A 48 16.97 5.16 -11.13
N LEU A 49 17.10 6.44 -11.49
CA LEU A 49 16.42 6.99 -12.68
C LEU A 49 16.93 6.35 -13.98
N ALA A 50 18.16 5.83 -14.00
CA ALA A 50 18.66 5.02 -15.12
C ALA A 50 17.94 3.66 -15.24
N VAL A 51 17.34 3.15 -14.15
CA VAL A 51 16.53 1.92 -14.13
C VAL A 51 15.06 2.24 -14.42
N ASN A 52 14.52 3.27 -13.78
CA ASN A 52 13.15 3.73 -14.00
C ASN A 52 13.09 5.27 -14.05
N PRO A 53 12.93 5.86 -15.24
CA PRO A 53 12.82 7.31 -15.41
C PRO A 53 11.65 7.95 -14.65
N ALA A 54 10.58 7.21 -14.36
CA ALA A 54 9.45 7.70 -13.58
C ALA A 54 9.79 7.90 -12.08
N GLY A 55 10.90 7.35 -11.60
CA GLY A 55 11.32 7.46 -10.20
C GLY A 55 10.36 6.80 -9.21
N THR A 56 9.63 5.77 -9.66
CA THR A 56 8.66 5.00 -8.88
C THR A 56 9.19 3.61 -8.55
N VAL A 57 8.65 3.02 -7.48
CA VAL A 57 8.91 1.63 -7.08
C VAL A 57 7.56 0.91 -6.91
N PRO A 58 7.49 -0.40 -7.19
CA PRO A 58 8.59 -1.29 -7.55
C PRO A 58 8.94 -1.28 -9.04
N VAL A 59 10.12 -1.83 -9.36
CA VAL A 59 10.51 -2.23 -10.72
C VAL A 59 10.93 -3.70 -10.66
N LEU A 60 10.26 -4.54 -11.44
CA LEU A 60 10.60 -5.94 -11.60
C LEU A 60 11.48 -6.10 -12.83
N VAL A 61 12.58 -6.83 -12.71
CA VAL A 61 13.44 -7.18 -13.85
C VAL A 61 13.49 -8.69 -13.95
N HIS A 62 13.23 -9.23 -15.14
CA HIS A 62 13.33 -10.65 -15.43
C HIS A 62 14.23 -10.85 -16.65
N ARG A 63 15.40 -11.48 -16.45
CA ARG A 63 16.40 -11.71 -17.51
C ARG A 63 16.75 -10.44 -18.32
N GLY A 64 16.93 -9.33 -17.62
CA GLY A 64 17.25 -8.02 -18.21
C GLY A 64 16.05 -7.23 -18.77
N ARG A 65 14.85 -7.81 -18.82
CA ARG A 65 13.63 -7.10 -19.21
C ARG A 65 12.97 -6.44 -18.00
N THR A 66 12.76 -5.13 -18.07
CA THR A 66 12.02 -4.36 -17.06
C THR A 66 10.51 -4.47 -17.26
N VAL A 67 9.79 -4.68 -16.17
CA VAL A 67 8.32 -4.61 -16.09
C VAL A 67 7.98 -3.50 -15.10
N TYR A 68 7.27 -2.50 -15.59
CA TYR A 68 6.78 -1.37 -14.82
C TYR A 68 5.36 -1.65 -14.32
N GLU A 69 4.82 -0.77 -13.48
CA GLU A 69 3.48 -0.88 -12.90
C GLU A 69 3.20 -2.13 -12.06
N SER A 70 2.92 -1.95 -10.76
CA SER A 70 2.79 -3.10 -9.85
C SER A 70 1.67 -4.09 -10.21
N HIS A 71 0.64 -3.65 -10.91
CA HIS A 71 -0.45 -4.54 -11.36
C HIS A 71 -0.05 -5.36 -12.59
N GLU A 72 0.74 -4.81 -13.51
CA GLU A 72 1.32 -5.58 -14.61
C GLU A 72 2.42 -6.53 -14.11
N GLN A 73 3.24 -6.09 -13.14
CA GLN A 73 4.32 -6.90 -12.56
C GLN A 73 3.82 -8.21 -11.95
N ILE A 74 2.70 -8.19 -11.21
CA ILE A 74 2.16 -9.43 -10.59
C ILE A 74 1.54 -10.38 -11.62
N VAL A 75 0.92 -9.85 -12.68
CA VAL A 75 0.39 -10.66 -13.78
C VAL A 75 1.54 -11.29 -14.56
N TYR A 76 2.58 -10.49 -14.86
CA TYR A 76 3.79 -10.97 -15.52
C TYR A 76 4.48 -12.06 -14.71
N ALA A 77 4.69 -11.86 -13.40
CA ALA A 77 5.32 -12.85 -12.53
C ALA A 77 4.52 -14.16 -12.50
N ALA A 78 3.18 -14.09 -12.34
CA ALA A 78 2.33 -15.27 -12.35
C ALA A 78 2.41 -16.02 -13.70
N ALA A 79 2.35 -15.30 -14.82
CA ALA A 79 2.44 -15.91 -16.15
C ALA A 79 3.80 -16.59 -16.45
N HIS A 80 4.85 -16.26 -15.70
CA HIS A 80 6.19 -16.81 -15.87
C HIS A 80 6.59 -17.79 -14.73
N ALA A 81 5.66 -18.16 -13.86
CA ALA A 81 5.93 -19.03 -12.71
C ALA A 81 5.55 -20.51 -12.92
N GLY A 82 5.21 -20.91 -14.15
CA GLY A 82 4.76 -22.26 -14.46
C GLY A 82 3.48 -22.63 -13.72
N GLU A 83 3.37 -23.89 -13.27
CA GLU A 83 2.17 -24.40 -12.58
C GLU A 83 1.76 -23.59 -11.34
N ARG A 84 2.72 -23.01 -10.60
CA ARG A 84 2.43 -22.15 -9.44
C ARG A 84 1.71 -20.86 -9.83
N GLY A 85 1.91 -20.40 -11.06
CA GLY A 85 1.22 -19.24 -11.61
C GLY A 85 -0.28 -19.47 -11.79
N HIS A 86 -0.68 -20.72 -12.07
CA HIS A 86 -2.06 -21.05 -12.43
C HIS A 86 -3.02 -20.88 -11.24
N THR A 87 -2.52 -21.02 -10.00
CA THR A 87 -3.32 -20.75 -8.80
C THR A 87 -3.58 -19.26 -8.62
N LEU A 88 -2.57 -18.40 -8.86
CA LEU A 88 -2.75 -16.96 -8.69
C LEU A 88 -3.52 -16.31 -9.84
N LEU A 89 -3.39 -16.86 -11.05
CA LEU A 89 -4.01 -16.38 -12.28
C LEU A 89 -4.83 -17.51 -12.93
N PRO A 90 -6.10 -17.71 -12.51
CA PRO A 90 -6.97 -18.78 -12.99
C PRO A 90 -7.12 -18.80 -14.52
N GLU A 91 -7.28 -19.98 -15.10
CA GLU A 91 -7.50 -20.16 -16.55
C GLU A 91 -8.94 -19.90 -16.99
N ASP A 92 -9.90 -20.21 -16.13
CA ASP A 92 -11.31 -19.96 -16.36
C ASP A 92 -11.57 -18.46 -16.67
N PRO A 93 -12.13 -18.12 -17.84
CA PRO A 93 -12.28 -16.72 -18.26
C PRO A 93 -13.13 -15.88 -17.30
N GLU A 94 -14.19 -16.44 -16.71
CA GLU A 94 -15.08 -15.72 -15.80
C GLU A 94 -14.38 -15.40 -14.48
N THR A 95 -13.71 -16.39 -13.90
CA THR A 95 -12.91 -16.23 -12.68
C THR A 95 -11.75 -15.27 -12.92
N ARG A 96 -11.08 -15.35 -14.08
CA ARG A 96 -10.00 -14.42 -14.46
C ARG A 96 -10.50 -12.97 -14.56
N ALA A 97 -11.68 -12.75 -15.15
CA ALA A 97 -12.28 -11.42 -15.24
C ALA A 97 -12.65 -10.86 -13.86
N LEU A 98 -13.16 -11.72 -12.96
CA LEU A 98 -13.40 -11.36 -11.56
C LEU A 98 -12.10 -10.95 -10.87
N VAL A 99 -11.04 -11.77 -10.97
CA VAL A 99 -9.72 -11.49 -10.39
C VAL A 99 -9.19 -10.14 -10.90
N GLN A 100 -9.25 -9.91 -12.22
CA GLN A 100 -8.81 -8.65 -12.82
C GLN A 100 -9.58 -7.45 -12.26
N THR A 101 -10.91 -7.56 -12.14
CA THR A 101 -11.75 -6.49 -11.56
C THR A 101 -11.30 -6.11 -10.14
N TRP A 102 -10.96 -7.08 -9.31
CA TRP A 102 -10.50 -6.83 -7.94
C TRP A 102 -9.06 -6.34 -7.85
N VAL A 103 -8.17 -6.79 -8.75
CA VAL A 103 -6.82 -6.22 -8.93
C VAL A 103 -6.92 -4.76 -9.33
N ASP A 104 -7.81 -4.44 -10.27
CA ASP A 104 -8.07 -3.07 -10.73
C ASP A 104 -8.58 -2.18 -9.60
N CYS A 105 -9.57 -2.64 -8.83
CA CYS A 105 -10.07 -1.90 -7.68
C CYS A 105 -8.97 -1.58 -6.65
N ALA A 106 -8.04 -2.52 -6.41
CA ALA A 106 -6.91 -2.33 -5.50
C ALA A 106 -5.68 -1.63 -6.13
N SER A 107 -5.78 -1.15 -7.36
CA SER A 107 -4.65 -0.52 -8.06
C SER A 107 -4.62 0.99 -7.85
N LEU A 108 -3.41 1.52 -7.80
CA LEU A 108 -3.12 2.95 -7.79
C LEU A 108 -2.64 3.33 -9.18
N VAL A 109 -3.47 4.07 -9.92
CA VAL A 109 -3.31 4.35 -11.35
C VAL A 109 -3.36 5.85 -11.60
N GLY A 110 -2.47 6.33 -12.47
CA GLY A 110 -2.40 7.73 -12.89
C GLY A 110 -1.43 8.58 -12.06
N ASP A 111 -1.11 9.75 -12.60
CA ASP A 111 -0.11 10.67 -12.04
C ASP A 111 -0.57 11.38 -10.76
N ASP A 112 -1.88 11.59 -10.62
CA ASP A 112 -2.49 12.07 -9.38
C ASP A 112 -3.22 10.93 -8.66
N PRO A 113 -2.56 10.29 -7.67
CA PRO A 113 -3.11 9.16 -6.95
C PRO A 113 -4.25 9.54 -5.98
N THR A 114 -4.66 10.82 -5.95
CA THR A 114 -5.72 11.32 -5.06
C THR A 114 -7.06 11.59 -5.75
N HIS A 115 -7.10 11.49 -7.09
CA HIS A 115 -8.33 11.51 -7.90
C HIS A 115 -8.89 10.10 -8.08
N GLY A 116 -10.18 9.94 -8.34
CA GLY A 116 -10.78 8.61 -8.62
C GLY A 116 -10.93 7.71 -7.39
N THR A 117 -10.99 8.28 -6.18
CA THR A 117 -11.18 7.54 -4.92
C THR A 117 -12.45 6.70 -4.90
N GLU A 118 -13.50 7.14 -5.57
CA GLU A 118 -14.78 6.47 -5.78
C GLU A 118 -14.67 5.27 -6.73
N LEU A 119 -13.66 5.26 -7.61
CA LEU A 119 -13.48 4.21 -8.61
C LEU A 119 -12.61 3.06 -8.07
N ARG A 120 -11.58 3.37 -7.28
CA ARG A 120 -10.57 2.40 -6.84
C ARG A 120 -10.21 2.57 -5.36
N ALA A 121 -10.23 1.48 -4.62
CA ALA A 121 -9.75 1.41 -3.24
C ALA A 121 -8.27 1.85 -3.14
N GLY A 122 -7.45 1.55 -4.15
CA GLY A 122 -6.06 2.00 -4.21
C GLY A 122 -5.91 3.52 -4.09
N HIS A 123 -6.82 4.30 -4.70
CA HIS A 123 -6.77 5.77 -4.74
C HIS A 123 -7.16 6.41 -3.40
N CYS A 124 -7.82 5.66 -2.51
CA CYS A 124 -8.10 6.10 -1.14
C CYS A 124 -6.84 6.01 -0.24
N VAL A 125 -5.88 5.17 -0.60
CA VAL A 125 -4.72 4.89 0.27
C VAL A 125 -3.86 6.13 0.55
N PRO A 126 -3.52 7.00 -0.42
CA PRO A 126 -2.74 8.20 -0.13
C PRO A 126 -3.36 9.09 0.95
N GLY A 127 -4.67 9.35 0.89
CA GLY A 127 -5.38 10.13 1.89
C GLY A 127 -5.39 9.48 3.27
N LEU A 128 -5.62 8.16 3.31
CA LEU A 128 -5.63 7.38 4.56
C LEU A 128 -4.23 7.17 5.15
N THR A 129 -3.16 7.41 4.39
CA THR A 129 -1.76 7.30 4.82
C THR A 129 -1.22 8.60 5.44
N VAL A 130 -1.91 9.73 5.29
CA VAL A 130 -1.42 11.03 5.79
C VAL A 130 -0.99 11.01 7.27
N PRO A 131 -1.73 10.38 8.22
CA PRO A 131 -1.31 10.34 9.62
C PRO A 131 0.02 9.63 9.85
N ILE A 132 0.24 8.49 9.19
CA ILE A 132 1.51 7.77 9.34
C ILE A 132 2.66 8.49 8.63
N PHE A 133 2.42 9.19 7.52
CA PHE A 133 3.45 10.06 6.94
C PHE A 133 3.87 11.17 7.92
N ALA A 134 2.92 11.82 8.58
CA ALA A 134 3.18 12.84 9.60
C ALA A 134 3.98 12.28 10.79
N ALA A 135 3.71 11.02 11.16
CA ALA A 135 4.46 10.31 12.19
C ALA A 135 5.88 9.92 11.73
N MET A 136 6.03 9.32 10.55
CA MET A 136 7.32 8.82 10.06
C MET A 136 8.32 9.94 9.75
N VAL A 137 7.85 11.03 9.13
CA VAL A 137 8.73 12.12 8.68
C VAL A 137 9.43 12.85 9.84
N ARG A 138 8.93 12.69 11.08
CA ARG A 138 9.59 13.22 12.28
C ARG A 138 11.01 12.69 12.45
N TYR A 139 11.26 11.45 12.02
CA TYR A 139 12.57 10.79 12.11
C TYR A 139 13.52 11.11 10.96
N ILE A 140 13.03 11.77 9.92
CA ILE A 140 13.84 12.14 8.76
C ILE A 140 14.60 13.43 9.08
N PRO A 141 15.95 13.49 8.97
CA PRO A 141 16.71 14.71 9.23
C PRO A 141 16.25 15.87 8.35
N TYR A 142 16.14 17.10 8.90
CA TYR A 142 15.72 18.29 8.15
C TYR A 142 16.57 18.52 6.88
N ARG A 143 17.87 18.25 6.93
CA ARG A 143 18.77 18.32 5.76
C ARG A 143 18.30 17.47 4.57
N LYS A 144 17.67 16.33 4.81
CA LYS A 144 17.15 15.43 3.77
C LYS A 144 15.86 15.98 3.15
N ILE A 145 15.00 16.59 3.96
CA ILE A 145 13.80 17.29 3.46
C ILE A 145 14.20 18.50 2.63
N LEU A 146 15.15 19.32 3.13
CA LEU A 146 15.67 20.48 2.42
C LEU A 146 16.31 20.09 1.08
N PHE A 147 17.06 18.98 1.05
CA PHE A 147 17.58 18.43 -0.20
C PHE A 147 16.47 18.18 -1.23
N GLY A 148 15.33 17.62 -0.83
CA GLY A 148 14.18 17.44 -1.72
C GLY A 148 13.61 18.76 -2.23
N LEU A 149 13.44 19.74 -1.34
CA LEU A 149 12.97 21.07 -1.72
C LEU A 149 13.88 21.73 -2.76
N LEU A 150 15.20 21.56 -2.63
CA LEU A 150 16.17 22.15 -3.55
C LEU A 150 16.32 21.36 -4.86
N PHE A 151 16.39 20.03 -4.81
CA PHE A 151 16.87 19.22 -5.93
C PHE A 151 15.87 18.19 -6.49
N HIS A 152 14.73 17.93 -5.84
CA HIS A 152 13.72 17.03 -6.41
C HIS A 152 13.05 17.68 -7.63
N PRO A 153 12.84 16.96 -8.75
CA PRO A 153 12.24 17.51 -9.96
C PRO A 153 10.81 18.01 -9.75
N HIS A 154 10.00 17.27 -8.98
CA HIS A 154 8.64 17.66 -8.61
C HIS A 154 8.58 18.20 -7.18
N LYS A 155 8.29 19.49 -6.98
CA LYS A 155 8.37 20.16 -5.66
C LYS A 155 7.19 19.88 -4.72
N GLN A 156 6.06 19.40 -5.24
CA GLN A 156 4.85 19.16 -4.45
C GLN A 156 5.09 18.19 -3.30
N ARG A 157 5.72 17.04 -3.57
CA ARG A 157 5.97 16.01 -2.54
C ARG A 157 6.91 16.52 -1.45
N PRO A 158 8.11 17.08 -1.73
CA PRO A 158 8.93 17.71 -0.71
C PRO A 158 8.22 18.78 0.12
N LEU A 159 7.36 19.60 -0.50
CA LEU A 159 6.59 20.64 0.21
C LEU A 159 5.59 20.04 1.21
N VAL A 160 4.87 18.99 0.80
CA VAL A 160 3.96 18.25 1.67
C VAL A 160 4.73 17.64 2.85
N PHE A 161 5.83 16.93 2.60
CA PHE A 161 6.62 16.31 3.67
C PHE A 161 7.28 17.33 4.60
N ALA A 162 7.71 18.48 4.09
CA ALA A 162 8.19 19.59 4.92
C ALA A 162 7.10 20.12 5.85
N THR A 163 5.88 20.31 5.33
CA THR A 163 4.72 20.77 6.10
C THR A 163 4.33 19.75 7.18
N LEU A 164 4.27 18.46 6.83
CA LEU A 164 3.97 17.38 7.77
C LEU A 164 5.04 17.27 8.86
N LYS A 165 6.32 17.44 8.51
CA LYS A 165 7.41 17.44 9.50
C LYS A 165 7.32 18.60 10.47
N ALA A 166 6.99 19.79 9.99
CA ALA A 166 6.88 20.99 10.83
C ALA A 166 5.68 20.93 11.77
N ARG A 167 4.56 20.34 11.33
CA ARG A 167 3.32 20.27 12.12
C ARG A 167 3.22 19.03 13.01
N GLY A 168 3.73 17.89 12.54
CA GLY A 168 3.52 16.59 13.17
C GLY A 168 2.05 16.14 13.14
N ILE A 169 1.80 14.95 13.67
CA ILE A 169 0.46 14.32 13.66
C ILE A 169 -0.58 15.11 14.48
N HIS A 170 -0.20 15.66 15.64
CA HIS A 170 -1.13 16.36 16.54
C HIS A 170 -1.71 17.66 15.95
N ARG A 171 -1.02 18.28 14.98
CA ARG A 171 -1.51 19.49 14.29
C ARG A 171 -2.07 19.20 12.89
N LEU A 172 -2.21 17.93 12.53
CA LEU A 172 -2.80 17.51 11.26
C LEU A 172 -4.26 18.00 11.09
N PRO A 173 -5.12 18.02 12.13
CA PRO A 173 -6.49 18.55 11.99
C PRO A 173 -6.57 20.00 11.49
N GLY A 174 -5.52 20.81 11.71
CA GLY A 174 -5.43 22.18 11.21
C GLY A 174 -5.05 22.29 9.72
N LEU A 175 -4.80 21.19 9.02
CA LEU A 175 -4.49 21.17 7.59
C LEU A 175 -5.73 20.79 6.78
N ALA A 176 -6.58 21.78 6.49
CA ALA A 176 -7.86 21.57 5.81
C ALA A 176 -7.76 20.75 4.51
N PRO A 177 -6.80 20.98 3.58
CA PRO A 177 -6.69 20.15 2.37
C PRO A 177 -6.37 18.67 2.67
N ALA A 178 -5.53 18.41 3.68
CA ALA A 178 -5.18 17.06 4.08
C ALA A 178 -6.36 16.36 4.75
N MET A 179 -7.11 17.06 5.60
CA MET A 179 -8.31 16.54 6.26
C MET A 179 -9.44 16.28 5.26
N ALA A 180 -9.62 17.15 4.26
CA ALA A 180 -10.59 16.95 3.19
C ALA A 180 -10.27 15.69 2.36
N LEU A 181 -9.00 15.51 1.98
CA LEU A 181 -8.56 14.31 1.27
C LEU A 181 -8.74 13.05 2.13
N LEU A 182 -8.39 13.11 3.41
CA LEU A 182 -8.56 12.00 4.35
C LEU A 182 -10.03 11.63 4.49
N ALA A 183 -10.92 12.61 4.70
CA ALA A 183 -12.35 12.38 4.86
C ALA A 183 -12.97 11.72 3.62
N ARG A 184 -12.69 12.27 2.42
CA ARG A 184 -13.14 11.68 1.14
C ARG A 184 -12.63 10.25 0.96
N SER A 185 -11.34 10.03 1.24
CA SER A 185 -10.73 8.70 1.12
C SER A 185 -11.32 7.70 2.11
N ARG A 186 -11.67 8.15 3.32
CA ARG A 186 -12.32 7.33 4.35
C ARG A 186 -13.72 6.91 3.94
N GLU A 187 -14.52 7.85 3.46
CA GLU A 187 -15.87 7.59 2.96
C GLU A 187 -15.86 6.56 1.83
N HIS A 188 -15.08 6.82 0.77
CA HIS A 188 -15.03 5.93 -0.38
C HIS A 188 -14.41 4.56 -0.05
N MET A 189 -13.38 4.50 0.81
CA MET A 189 -12.84 3.22 1.30
C MET A 189 -13.90 2.41 2.07
N GLY A 190 -14.81 3.07 2.80
CA GLY A 190 -15.96 2.42 3.41
C GLY A 190 -16.79 1.65 2.38
N GLY A 191 -17.18 2.30 1.28
CA GLY A 191 -17.92 1.67 0.19
C GLY A 191 -17.17 0.53 -0.48
N HIS A 192 -15.87 0.68 -0.72
CA HIS A 192 -15.02 -0.39 -1.27
C HIS A 192 -14.94 -1.60 -0.34
N LEU A 193 -14.89 -1.39 0.97
CA LEU A 193 -14.87 -2.48 1.95
C LEU A 193 -16.25 -3.13 2.13
N ASP A 194 -17.34 -2.40 1.93
CA ASP A 194 -18.69 -2.97 1.86
C ASP A 194 -18.83 -3.89 0.64
N ALA A 195 -18.34 -3.44 -0.52
CA ALA A 195 -18.28 -4.27 -1.73
C ALA A 195 -17.40 -5.52 -1.52
N LEU A 196 -16.23 -5.38 -0.89
CA LEU A 196 -15.37 -6.52 -0.55
C LEU A 196 -16.09 -7.49 0.39
N GLY A 197 -16.76 -6.98 1.43
CA GLY A 197 -17.52 -7.82 2.38
C GLY A 197 -18.66 -8.60 1.71
N ALA A 198 -19.37 -7.98 0.78
CA ALA A 198 -20.40 -8.62 -0.01
C ALA A 198 -19.81 -9.70 -0.95
N GLN A 199 -18.67 -9.40 -1.60
CA GLN A 199 -17.97 -10.37 -2.44
C GLN A 199 -17.52 -11.60 -1.65
N LEU A 200 -16.88 -11.39 -0.50
CA LEU A 200 -16.42 -12.48 0.35
C LEU A 200 -17.58 -13.38 0.79
N SER A 201 -18.75 -12.79 1.08
CA SER A 201 -19.96 -13.54 1.46
C SER A 201 -20.54 -14.37 0.31
N ARG A 202 -20.47 -13.89 -0.94
CA ARG A 202 -21.05 -14.58 -2.11
C ARG A 202 -20.08 -15.51 -2.85
N SER A 203 -18.77 -15.35 -2.64
CA SER A 203 -17.72 -16.07 -3.39
C SER A 203 -17.68 -17.58 -3.18
N GLY A 204 -18.32 -18.11 -2.13
CA GLY A 204 -18.12 -19.49 -1.68
C GLY A 204 -16.87 -19.68 -0.80
N GLY A 205 -16.03 -18.65 -0.67
CA GLY A 205 -14.95 -18.49 0.31
C GLY A 205 -13.69 -19.33 0.06
N PRO A 206 -12.59 -19.12 0.83
CA PRO A 206 -12.39 -18.06 1.82
C PRO A 206 -11.77 -16.77 1.25
N TRP A 207 -11.48 -16.75 -0.06
CA TRP A 207 -10.80 -15.69 -0.80
C TRP A 207 -11.74 -14.94 -1.73
N ILE A 208 -11.25 -13.86 -2.33
CA ILE A 208 -12.08 -12.97 -3.18
C ILE A 208 -12.70 -13.73 -4.36
N ALA A 209 -11.95 -14.64 -4.98
CA ALA A 209 -12.38 -15.41 -6.14
C ALA A 209 -12.94 -16.81 -5.80
N GLY A 210 -13.23 -17.08 -4.52
CA GLY A 210 -13.71 -18.38 -4.05
C GLY A 210 -12.63 -19.16 -3.31
N ALA A 211 -12.45 -20.44 -3.66
CA ALA A 211 -11.64 -21.39 -2.90
C ALA A 211 -10.13 -21.09 -2.93
N ASP A 212 -9.65 -20.50 -4.02
CA ASP A 212 -8.23 -20.30 -4.26
C ASP A 212 -7.77 -18.85 -3.99
N PHE A 213 -6.54 -18.73 -3.49
CA PHE A 213 -5.89 -17.45 -3.27
C PHE A 213 -5.34 -16.93 -4.61
N THR A 214 -5.76 -15.73 -5.03
CA THR A 214 -5.48 -15.20 -6.38
C THR A 214 -4.75 -13.86 -6.34
N LEU A 215 -4.42 -13.31 -7.51
CA LEU A 215 -3.89 -11.94 -7.63
C LEU A 215 -4.82 -10.86 -7.05
N ALA A 216 -6.13 -11.14 -6.94
CA ALA A 216 -7.06 -10.26 -6.22
C ALA A 216 -6.65 -10.15 -4.74
N ASP A 217 -6.39 -11.29 -4.10
CA ASP A 217 -6.02 -11.34 -2.69
C ASP A 217 -4.62 -10.75 -2.44
N VAL A 218 -3.66 -11.02 -3.36
CA VAL A 218 -2.34 -10.35 -3.39
C VAL A 218 -2.47 -8.83 -3.43
N SER A 219 -3.45 -8.32 -4.19
CA SER A 219 -3.66 -6.88 -4.32
C SER A 219 -4.35 -6.29 -3.10
N TRP A 220 -5.28 -7.02 -2.47
CA TRP A 220 -6.05 -6.52 -1.33
C TRP A 220 -5.35 -6.66 0.00
N VAL A 221 -4.46 -7.64 0.18
CA VAL A 221 -3.69 -7.77 1.44
C VAL A 221 -2.89 -6.51 1.75
N VAL A 222 -2.35 -5.84 0.73
CA VAL A 222 -1.54 -4.63 0.93
C VAL A 222 -2.38 -3.38 1.21
N ILE A 223 -3.65 -3.36 0.75
CA ILE A 223 -4.61 -2.32 1.12
C ILE A 223 -4.95 -2.48 2.60
N LEU A 224 -5.35 -3.68 3.03
CA LEU A 224 -5.73 -3.95 4.42
C LEU A 224 -4.55 -3.80 5.38
N ASP A 225 -3.35 -4.22 4.98
CA ASP A 225 -2.12 -3.97 5.74
C ASP A 225 -1.88 -2.48 5.94
N ARG A 226 -1.99 -1.67 4.87
CA ARG A 226 -1.83 -0.22 5.02
C ARG A 226 -2.87 0.37 5.96
N LEU A 227 -4.13 -0.06 5.88
CA LEU A 227 -5.17 0.38 6.81
C LEU A 227 -4.81 -0.01 8.26
N ALA A 228 -4.27 -1.20 8.49
CA ALA A 228 -3.82 -1.64 9.80
C ALA A 228 -2.58 -0.87 10.31
N GLU A 229 -1.64 -0.51 9.43
CA GLU A 229 -0.45 0.30 9.76
C GLU A 229 -0.84 1.68 10.32
N VAL A 230 -1.93 2.26 9.80
CA VAL A 230 -2.46 3.58 10.24
C VAL A 230 -3.57 3.43 11.29
N ASP A 231 -3.72 2.24 11.87
CA ASP A 231 -4.67 1.97 12.95
C ASP A 231 -6.15 2.15 12.55
N TRP A 232 -6.49 1.93 11.29
CA TRP A 232 -7.88 2.04 10.81
C TRP A 232 -8.74 0.80 11.06
N GLY A 233 -8.15 -0.30 11.53
CA GLY A 233 -8.84 -1.59 11.63
C GLY A 233 -10.12 -1.53 12.46
N GLU A 234 -10.07 -0.92 13.65
CA GLU A 234 -11.25 -0.75 14.50
C GLU A 234 -12.35 0.07 13.82
N HIS A 235 -11.97 1.13 13.10
CA HIS A 235 -12.92 1.99 12.40
C HIS A 235 -13.64 1.28 11.24
N PHE A 236 -12.89 0.51 10.43
CA PHE A 236 -13.44 -0.08 9.21
C PHE A 236 -14.04 -1.48 9.41
N TRP A 237 -13.47 -2.33 10.26
CA TRP A 237 -13.93 -3.72 10.42
C TRP A 237 -13.85 -4.23 11.87
N GLY A 238 -13.69 -3.33 12.85
CA GLY A 238 -13.79 -3.65 14.27
C GLY A 238 -15.21 -3.46 14.82
N GLY A 239 -15.39 -3.78 16.11
CA GLY A 239 -16.67 -3.60 16.80
C GLY A 239 -17.88 -4.30 16.14
N GLY A 240 -17.66 -5.40 15.43
CA GLY A 240 -18.70 -6.12 14.68
C GLY A 240 -18.99 -5.57 13.27
N ARG A 241 -18.37 -4.46 12.85
CA ARG A 241 -18.47 -3.96 11.47
C ARG A 241 -17.77 -4.93 10.51
N ARG A 242 -18.37 -5.16 9.34
CA ARG A 242 -17.79 -5.94 8.22
C ARG A 242 -17.10 -7.24 8.68
N PRO A 243 -17.82 -8.18 9.34
CA PRO A 243 -17.22 -9.38 9.92
C PRO A 243 -16.53 -10.28 8.87
N ALA A 244 -17.05 -10.30 7.63
CA ALA A 244 -16.41 -11.01 6.52
C ALA A 244 -15.01 -10.44 6.20
N VAL A 245 -14.86 -9.12 6.20
CA VAL A 245 -13.56 -8.44 5.99
C VAL A 245 -12.63 -8.69 7.17
N ALA A 246 -13.14 -8.65 8.41
CA ALA A 246 -12.35 -8.96 9.60
C ALA A 246 -11.79 -10.39 9.58
N ALA A 247 -12.62 -11.38 9.23
CA ALA A 247 -12.21 -12.78 9.11
C ALA A 247 -11.20 -12.98 7.96
N TYR A 248 -11.45 -12.33 6.82
CA TYR A 248 -10.53 -12.31 5.68
C TYR A 248 -9.17 -11.71 6.04
N TRP A 249 -9.15 -10.59 6.77
CA TRP A 249 -7.91 -9.98 7.25
C TRP A 249 -7.08 -10.91 8.14
N GLN A 250 -7.72 -11.68 9.04
CA GLN A 250 -6.99 -12.66 9.85
C GLN A 250 -6.38 -13.78 8.98
N ARG A 251 -7.12 -14.26 7.97
CA ARG A 251 -6.60 -15.27 7.03
C ARG A 251 -5.41 -14.77 6.23
N LEU A 252 -5.48 -13.54 5.73
CA LEU A 252 -4.37 -12.91 5.00
C LEU A 252 -3.09 -12.81 5.86
N ARG A 253 -3.23 -12.36 7.12
CA ARG A 253 -2.10 -12.25 8.06
C ARG A 253 -1.48 -13.59 8.43
N ALA A 254 -2.26 -14.66 8.42
CA ALA A 254 -1.78 -16.00 8.72
C ALA A 254 -0.95 -16.62 7.58
N ARG A 255 -0.93 -16.02 6.40
CA ARG A 255 -0.15 -16.55 5.26
C ARG A 255 1.35 -16.35 5.47
N PRO A 256 2.20 -17.36 5.17
CA PRO A 256 3.66 -17.20 5.24
C PRO A 256 4.18 -16.05 4.39
N SER A 257 3.55 -15.79 3.24
CA SER A 257 3.89 -14.65 2.37
C SER A 257 3.70 -13.32 3.08
N PHE A 258 2.74 -13.16 4.00
CA PHE A 258 2.56 -11.93 4.76
C PHE A 258 3.78 -11.66 5.67
N ALA A 259 4.19 -12.68 6.43
CA ALA A 259 5.37 -12.57 7.30
C ALA A 259 6.64 -12.29 6.50
N LEU A 260 6.86 -13.04 5.41
CA LEU A 260 8.05 -12.92 4.57
C LEU A 260 8.07 -11.61 3.78
N ALA A 261 6.98 -11.29 3.10
CA ALA A 261 6.92 -10.19 2.14
C ALA A 261 6.54 -8.85 2.77
N ILE A 262 5.95 -8.80 3.96
CA ILE A 262 5.50 -7.53 4.58
C ILE A 262 6.20 -7.31 5.92
N GLU A 263 6.05 -8.22 6.88
CA GLU A 263 6.53 -8.00 8.25
C GLU A 263 8.06 -7.98 8.33
N SER A 264 8.73 -8.97 7.74
CA SER A 264 10.21 -9.10 7.77
C SER A 264 10.94 -7.93 7.10
N GLN A 265 10.24 -7.23 6.20
CA GLN A 265 10.79 -6.15 5.39
C GLN A 265 10.55 -4.78 6.01
N ARG A 266 9.80 -4.68 7.11
CA ARG A 266 9.42 -3.41 7.71
C ARG A 266 10.66 -2.70 8.27
N CYS A 267 10.94 -1.49 7.79
CA CYS A 267 12.06 -0.70 8.30
C CYS A 267 11.73 -0.02 9.63
N GLU A 268 12.77 0.41 10.35
CA GLU A 268 12.67 1.03 11.67
C GLU A 268 11.74 2.25 11.69
N ASN A 269 11.83 3.12 10.67
CA ASN A 269 10.99 4.32 10.57
C ASN A 269 9.50 3.97 10.45
N THR A 270 9.17 2.94 9.68
CA THR A 270 7.79 2.46 9.56
C THR A 270 7.29 1.92 10.90
N SER A 271 8.06 1.06 11.56
CA SER A 271 7.69 0.51 12.88
C SER A 271 7.45 1.60 13.93
N LYS A 272 8.33 2.60 13.96
CA LYS A 272 8.16 3.78 14.82
C LYS A 272 6.93 4.59 14.47
N GLY A 273 6.71 4.88 13.18
CA GLY A 273 5.54 5.61 12.69
C GLY A 273 4.21 4.94 13.07
N ILE A 274 4.10 3.61 12.90
CA ILE A 274 2.93 2.83 13.32
C ILE A 274 2.68 3.00 14.83
N ALA A 275 3.73 2.85 15.65
CA ALA A 275 3.63 2.98 17.09
C ALA A 275 3.17 4.38 17.51
N ASP A 276 3.61 5.42 16.80
CA ASP A 276 3.25 6.80 17.07
C ASP A 276 1.84 7.16 16.66
N VAL A 277 1.34 6.66 15.53
CA VAL A 277 -0.06 6.85 15.14
C VAL A 277 -0.98 6.24 16.20
N LYS A 278 -0.70 4.98 16.60
CA LYS A 278 -1.45 4.28 17.64
C LYS A 278 -1.42 5.02 18.98
N ARG A 279 -0.24 5.49 19.37
CA ARG A 279 -0.07 6.29 20.59
C ARG A 279 -0.86 7.60 20.52
N ALA A 280 -0.74 8.34 19.43
CA ALA A 280 -1.41 9.62 19.25
C ALA A 280 -2.94 9.47 19.31
N LYS A 281 -3.51 8.45 18.65
CA LYS A 281 -4.96 8.19 18.68
C LYS A 281 -5.47 7.71 20.04
N ARG A 282 -4.64 6.98 20.80
CA ARG A 282 -5.01 6.52 22.15
C ARG A 282 -4.94 7.64 23.17
N ASP A 283 -3.89 8.46 23.10
CA ASP A 283 -3.60 9.46 24.11
C ASP A 283 -4.34 10.79 23.85
N ASP A 284 -4.85 11.01 22.63
CA ASP A 284 -5.60 12.21 22.23
C ASP A 284 -6.94 11.82 21.54
N PRO A 285 -8.04 11.70 22.31
CA PRO A 285 -9.36 11.37 21.77
C PRO A 285 -9.89 12.41 20.77
N ALA A 286 -9.50 13.68 20.90
CA ALA A 286 -9.92 14.73 19.98
C ALA A 286 -9.24 14.58 18.61
N LEU A 287 -7.94 14.26 18.61
CA LEU A 287 -7.23 13.87 17.39
C LEU A 287 -7.85 12.63 16.76
N ARG A 288 -8.14 11.60 17.56
CA ARG A 288 -8.81 10.38 17.05
C ARG A 288 -10.13 10.73 16.37
N ALA A 289 -11.00 11.49 17.03
CA ALA A 289 -12.28 11.92 16.46
C ALA A 289 -12.10 12.77 15.20
N ALA A 290 -11.10 13.65 15.15
CA ALA A 290 -10.81 14.43 13.96
C ALA A 290 -10.38 13.56 12.76
N LEU A 291 -9.56 12.53 13.00
CA LEU A 291 -9.12 11.61 11.96
C LEU A 291 -10.24 10.64 11.55
N GLU A 292 -10.88 9.97 12.51
CA GLU A 292 -11.88 8.93 12.25
C GLU A 292 -13.25 9.48 11.90
N GLY A 293 -13.50 10.76 12.17
CA GLY A 293 -14.83 11.35 12.14
C GLY A 293 -15.58 11.03 13.44
N SER A 294 -16.62 11.80 13.72
CA SER A 294 -17.58 11.45 14.76
C SER A 294 -18.27 10.15 14.34
N GLY A 295 -18.13 9.11 15.16
CA GLY A 295 -18.75 7.80 14.94
C GLY A 295 -20.26 7.83 15.08
#